data_AF-A0A953RRR0-F1
#
_entry.id   AF-A0A953RRR0-F1
#
_cell.length_a   1.000
_cell.length_b   1.000
_cell.length_c   1.000
_cell.angle_alpha   90.00
_cell.angle_beta   90.00
_cell.angle_gamma   90.00
#
_symmetry.space_group_name_H-M   'P 1'
#
loop_
_entity.id
_entity.type
_entity.pdbx_description
1 polymer ?
#
loop_
_entity_poly.entity_id
_entity_poly.type
_entity_poly.pdbx_seq_one_letter_code
_entity_poly.pdbx_strand_id
1 'polypeptide(L)'
;MENWKVALVSGAAGVGTAMFLKKKWTAGIILAGVGLATLASEYPEKFEEVRRRLPDFIERGNNFLEVATRVGDRLAEAAESRSKTWYESLLTN
;
A
#
# COMPACT_ATOMS: atom_id res chain seq x y z
N MET A 1 -13.01 -12.18 19.99
CA MET A 1 -12.70 -11.13 18.99
C MET A 1 -11.75 -11.75 17.98
N GLU A 2 -12.02 -11.64 16.68
CA GLU A 2 -11.27 -12.35 15.64
C GLU A 2 -9.78 -11.98 15.66
N ASN A 3 -8.88 -12.95 15.85
CA ASN A 3 -7.43 -12.75 15.98
C ASN A 3 -6.80 -11.94 14.83
N TRP A 4 -7.38 -11.96 13.64
CA TRP A 4 -6.88 -11.17 12.50
C TRP A 4 -7.13 -9.67 12.67
N LYS A 5 -8.20 -9.24 13.36
CA LYS A 5 -8.40 -7.82 13.71
C LYS A 5 -7.31 -7.35 14.64
N VAL A 6 -6.88 -8.21 15.57
CA VAL A 6 -5.76 -7.91 16.47
C VAL A 6 -4.46 -7.84 15.69
N ALA A 7 -4.18 -8.77 14.77
CA ALA A 7 -3.00 -8.75 13.91
C ALA A 7 -2.98 -7.54 12.95
N LEU A 8 -4.13 -7.16 12.40
CA LEU A 8 -4.27 -6.02 11.50
C LEU A 8 -4.14 -4.70 12.26
N VAL A 9 -4.72 -4.60 13.46
CA VAL A 9 -4.63 -3.40 14.30
C VAL A 9 -3.23 -3.26 14.91
N SER A 10 -2.62 -4.35 15.37
CA SER A 10 -1.24 -4.32 15.87
C SER A 10 -0.23 -4.09 14.74
N GLY A 11 -0.48 -4.65 13.56
CA GLY A 11 0.28 -4.38 12.34
C GLY A 11 0.14 -2.93 11.88
N ALA A 12 -1.07 -2.40 11.80
CA ALA A 12 -1.32 -1.01 11.41
C ALA A 12 -0.76 -0.01 12.43
N ALA A 13 -0.85 -0.30 13.73
CA ALA A 13 -0.25 0.52 14.77
C ALA A 13 1.29 0.47 14.71
N GLY A 14 1.88 -0.71 14.53
CA GLY A 14 3.33 -0.87 14.40
C GLY A 14 3.89 -0.18 13.15
N VAL A 15 3.26 -0.39 12.00
CA VAL A 15 3.63 0.24 10.73
C VAL A 15 3.40 1.75 10.78
N GLY A 16 2.27 2.19 11.33
CA GLY A 16 1.94 3.61 11.50
C GLY A 16 2.97 4.33 12.36
N THR A 17 3.38 3.75 13.49
CA THR A 17 4.39 4.34 14.38
C THR A 17 5.77 4.36 13.72
N ALA A 18 6.17 3.28 13.05
CA ALA A 18 7.45 3.19 12.34
C ALA A 18 7.53 4.16 11.15
N MET A 19 6.43 4.34 10.41
CA MET A 19 6.35 5.30 9.31
C MET A 19 6.29 6.74 9.76
N PHE A 20 5.54 7.03 10.84
CA PHE A 20 5.45 8.36 11.42
C PHE A 20 6.83 8.84 11.87
N LEU A 21 7.60 7.97 12.54
CA LEU A 21 8.97 8.26 12.95
C LEU A 21 9.93 8.48 11.79
N LYS A 22 9.69 7.86 10.61
CA LYS A 22 10.57 7.97 9.45
C LYS A 22 10.11 8.98 8.39
N LYS A 23 8.91 9.58 8.50
CA LYS A 23 8.31 10.47 7.49
C LYS A 23 8.30 9.87 6.06
N LYS A 24 8.40 8.54 5.95
CA LYS A 24 8.70 7.78 4.73
C LYS A 24 7.45 7.12 4.18
N TRP A 25 6.64 7.89 3.45
CA TRP A 25 5.41 7.41 2.80
C TRP A 25 5.61 6.16 1.92
N THR A 26 6.75 6.06 1.24
CA THR A 26 7.11 4.92 0.38
C THR A 26 7.12 3.58 1.12
N ALA A 27 7.55 3.55 2.39
CA ALA A 27 7.60 2.32 3.17
C ALA A 27 6.21 1.76 3.46
N GLY A 28 5.21 2.63 3.58
CA GLY A 28 3.82 2.26 3.84
C GLY A 28 3.14 1.67 2.64
N ILE A 29 3.42 2.22 1.46
CA ILE A 29 2.92 1.67 0.20
C ILE A 29 3.48 0.26 0.00
N ILE A 30 4.79 0.07 0.27
CA ILE A 30 5.41 -1.26 0.17
C ILE A 30 4.77 -2.23 1.18
N LEU A 31 4.62 -1.82 2.45
CA LEU A 31 3.99 -2.68 3.47
C LEU A 31 2.52 -2.99 3.17
N ALA A 32 1.77 -2.02 2.65
CA ALA A 32 0.40 -2.22 2.22
C ALA A 32 0.33 -3.21 1.05
N GLY A 33 1.23 -3.08 0.07
CA GLY A 33 1.33 -4.00 -1.07
C GLY A 33 1.69 -5.42 -0.65
N VAL A 34 2.69 -5.58 0.23
CA VAL A 34 3.07 -6.89 0.77
C VAL A 34 1.94 -7.48 1.60
N GLY A 35 1.32 -6.70 2.48
CA GLY A 35 0.19 -7.16 3.30
C GLY A 35 -1.00 -7.60 2.46
N LEU A 36 -1.33 -6.86 1.39
CA LEU A 36 -2.39 -7.26 0.45
C LEU A 36 -2.03 -8.52 -0.34
N ALA A 37 -0.78 -8.66 -0.78
CA ALA A 37 -0.33 -9.85 -1.50
C ALA A 37 -0.35 -11.10 -0.61
N THR A 38 0.11 -10.99 0.64
CA THR A 38 0.03 -12.07 1.63
C THR A 38 -1.42 -12.43 1.94
N LEU A 39 -2.29 -11.43 2.13
CA LEU A 39 -3.71 -11.67 2.38
C LEU A 39 -4.38 -12.39 1.20
N ALA A 40 -4.06 -12.00 -0.04
CA ALA A 40 -4.55 -12.66 -1.24
C ALA A 40 -4.01 -14.10 -1.39
N SER A 41 -2.80 -14.37 -0.90
CA SER A 41 -2.15 -15.68 -1.02
C SER A 41 -2.61 -16.67 0.05
N GLU A 42 -2.77 -16.24 1.30
CA GLU A 42 -3.08 -17.14 2.42
C GLU A 42 -4.56 -17.12 2.84
N TYR A 43 -5.27 -16.01 2.60
CA TYR A 43 -6.65 -15.81 3.08
C TYR A 43 -7.54 -15.19 1.98
N PRO A 44 -7.78 -15.90 0.87
CA PRO A 44 -8.52 -15.39 -0.29
C PRO A 44 -9.94 -14.91 0.07
N GLU A 45 -10.63 -15.56 1.01
CA GLU A 45 -11.94 -15.16 1.50
C GLU A 45 -11.91 -13.81 2.25
N LYS A 46 -10.79 -13.50 2.90
CA LYS A 46 -10.59 -12.22 3.59
C LYS A 46 -10.18 -11.12 2.63
N PHE A 47 -9.42 -11.47 1.58
CA PHE A 47 -9.17 -10.56 0.47
C PHE A 47 -10.48 -10.16 -0.24
N GLU A 48 -11.41 -11.09 -0.44
CA GLU A 48 -12.75 -10.77 -0.96
C GLU A 48 -13.52 -9.83 -0.03
N GLU A 49 -13.48 -10.03 1.28
CA GLU A 49 -14.16 -9.13 2.23
C GLU A 49 -13.58 -7.71 2.18
N VAL A 50 -12.25 -7.58 2.08
CA VAL A 50 -11.56 -6.29 1.90
C VAL A 50 -11.95 -5.65 0.57
N ARG A 51 -11.90 -6.41 -0.53
CA ARG A 51 -12.30 -5.95 -1.87
C ARG A 51 -13.76 -5.53 -1.92
N ARG A 52 -14.65 -6.22 -1.21
CA ARG A 52 -16.09 -5.93 -1.14
C ARG A 52 -16.38 -4.64 -0.37
N ARG A 53 -15.58 -4.31 0.64
CA ARG A 53 -15.72 -3.06 1.42
C ARG A 53 -15.00 -1.87 0.80
N LEU A 54 -14.02 -2.11 -0.05
CA LEU A 54 -13.25 -1.08 -0.77
C LEU A 54 -14.13 -0.02 -1.46
N PRO A 55 -15.17 -0.37 -2.25
CA PRO A 55 -16.05 0.63 -2.86
C PRO A 55 -16.79 1.49 -1.82
N ASP A 56 -17.25 0.92 -0.69
CA ASP A 56 -17.91 1.69 0.36
C ASP A 56 -16.99 2.74 1.03
N PHE A 57 -15.67 2.49 1.02
CA PHE A 57 -14.66 3.45 1.49
C PHE A 57 -14.37 4.53 0.44
N ILE A 58 -14.44 4.17 -0.85
CA ILE A 58 -14.26 5.08 -1.98
C ILE A 58 -15.46 6.04 -2.10
N GLU A 59 -16.69 5.52 -2.03
CA GLU A 59 -17.92 6.29 -2.16
C GLU A 59 -18.10 7.33 -1.04
N ARG A 60 -17.57 7.07 0.15
CA ARG A 60 -17.58 8.05 1.26
C ARG A 60 -16.57 9.17 1.09
N GLY A 61 -15.59 9.01 0.19
CA GLY A 61 -14.58 10.02 -0.09
C GLY A 61 -14.96 10.86 -1.29
N ASN A 62 -15.60 12.02 -1.08
CA ASN A 62 -15.84 13.01 -2.15
C ASN A 62 -14.57 13.41 -2.93
N ASN A 63 -13.38 13.16 -2.36
CA ASN A 63 -12.08 13.48 -2.94
C ASN A 63 -11.25 12.23 -3.33
N PHE A 64 -11.86 11.04 -3.43
CA PHE A 64 -11.10 9.81 -3.73
C PHE A 64 -10.31 9.91 -5.03
N LEU A 65 -10.93 10.46 -6.09
CA LEU A 65 -10.28 10.60 -7.39
C LEU A 65 -9.07 11.54 -7.30
N GLU A 66 -9.19 12.67 -6.60
CA GLU A 66 -8.09 13.63 -6.41
C GLU A 66 -6.93 13.00 -5.61
N VAL A 67 -7.26 12.25 -4.56
CA VAL A 67 -6.27 11.52 -3.75
C VAL A 67 -5.62 10.42 -4.58
N ALA A 68 -6.39 9.66 -5.35
CA ALA A 68 -5.89 8.59 -6.21
C ALA A 68 -4.94 9.13 -7.28
N THR A 69 -5.28 10.25 -7.93
CA THR A 69 -4.42 10.93 -8.92
C THR A 69 -3.13 11.40 -8.26
N ARG A 70 -3.21 12.10 -7.12
CA ARG A 70 -2.02 12.58 -6.39
C ARG A 70 -1.10 11.44 -5.93
N VAL A 71 -1.68 10.32 -5.50
CA VAL A 71 -0.92 9.12 -5.15
C VAL A 71 -0.32 8.48 -6.39
N GLY A 72 -1.07 8.41 -7.49
CA GLY A 72 -0.63 7.89 -8.79
C GLY A 72 0.58 8.65 -9.34
N ASP A 73 0.54 9.98 -9.33
CA ASP A 73 1.65 10.83 -9.78
C ASP A 73 2.92 10.58 -8.96
N ARG A 74 2.79 10.52 -7.63
CA ARG A 74 3.91 10.21 -6.71
C ARG A 74 4.49 8.82 -6.94
N LEU A 75 3.65 7.84 -7.28
CA LEU A 75 4.08 6.48 -7.60
C LEU A 75 4.75 6.40 -8.96
N ALA A 76 4.25 7.12 -9.96
CA ALA A 76 4.85 7.22 -11.28
C ALA A 76 6.23 7.87 -11.21
N GLU A 77 6.39 8.97 -10.48
CA GLU A 77 7.70 9.61 -10.22
C GLU A 77 8.68 8.66 -9.53
N ALA A 78 8.21 7.91 -8.52
CA ALA A 78 9.02 6.93 -7.81
C ALA A 78 9.40 5.72 -8.70
N ALA A 79 8.51 5.31 -9.60
CA ALA A 79 8.75 4.23 -10.54
C ALA A 79 9.72 4.66 -11.65
N GLU A 80 9.58 5.88 -12.19
CA GLU A 80 10.45 6.42 -13.24
C GLU A 80 11.87 6.62 -12.72
N SER A 81 12.02 7.16 -11.50
CA SER A 81 13.34 7.29 -10.85
C SER A 81 14.00 5.92 -10.61
N ARG A 82 13.24 4.93 -10.14
CA ARG A 82 13.74 3.55 -9.96
C ARG A 82 14.05 2.87 -11.29
N SER A 83 13.28 3.13 -12.33
CA SER A 83 13.48 2.58 -13.68
C SER A 83 14.72 3.15 -14.34
N LYS A 84 15.00 4.45 -14.20
CA LYS A 84 16.23 5.08 -14.70
C LYS A 84 17.48 4.43 -14.09
N THR A 85 17.49 4.24 -12.76
CA THR A 85 18.58 3.54 -12.06
C THR A 85 18.73 2.08 -12.54
N TRP A 86 17.63 1.41 -12.86
CA TRP A 86 17.65 0.03 -13.34
C TRP A 86 18.18 -0.05 -14.79
N TYR A 87 17.78 0.86 -15.68
CA TYR A 87 18.31 0.96 -17.03
C TYR A 87 19.80 1.33 -17.07
N GLU A 88 20.25 2.24 -16.20
CA GLU A 88 21.68 2.56 -16.04
C GLU A 88 22.50 1.33 -15.61
N SER A 89 21.93 0.46 -14.76
CA SER A 89 22.60 -0.78 -14.33
C SER A 89 22.69 -1.86 -15.41
N LEU A 90 21.78 -1.85 -16.40
CA LEU A 90 21.81 -2.77 -17.53
C LEU A 90 22.69 -2.29 -18.70
N LEU A 91 22.94 -0.99 -18.80
CA LEU A 91 23.81 -0.40 -19.83
C LEU A 91 25.29 -0.31 -19.40
N THR A 92 25.58 -0.50 -18.11
CA THR A 92 26.94 -0.45 -17.53
C THR A 92 27.56 -1.85 -17.35
N ASN A 93 26.88 -2.91 -17.79
CA ASN A 93 27.33 -4.30 -17.75
C ASN A 93 27.43 -4.85 -19.18
#